data_AF-A0A973F628-F1
#
_entry.id   AF-A0A973F628-F1
#
_cell.length_a   1.000
_cell.length_b   1.000
_cell.length_c   1.000
_cell.angle_alpha   90.00
_cell.angle_beta   90.00
_cell.angle_gamma   90.00
#
_symmetry.space_group_name_H-M   'P 1'
#
loop_
_entity.id
_entity.type
_entity.pdbx_description
1 polymer ?
#
loop_
_entity_poly.entity_id
_entity_poly.type
_entity_poly.pdbx_seq_one_letter_code
_entity_poly.pdbx_strand_id
1 'polypeptide(L)'
;MKDNLSATLCWNLEDYLRNGVEPPSRVISYPQKTEGEMMKDEEIQDWYIENIKTLKVINQDSSDTFIKIHEGFITDLIYLNQLGRLDEDAIIYAKDLKNYDF
;
A
#
# COMPACT_ATOMS: atom_id res chain seq x y z
N MET A 1 8.97 1.90 18.27
CA MET A 1 8.80 2.50 16.94
C MET A 1 8.41 1.40 15.97
N LYS A 2 7.13 1.31 15.60
CA LYS A 2 6.70 0.55 14.42
C LYS A 2 5.72 1.45 13.66
N ASP A 3 6.24 2.62 13.29
CA ASP A 3 5.50 3.67 12.60
C ASP A 3 6.03 3.77 11.18
N ASN A 4 5.72 2.83 10.29
CA ASN A 4 5.75 3.04 8.83
C ASN A 4 5.42 1.74 8.07
N LEU A 5 4.18 1.59 7.64
CA LEU A 5 3.79 0.69 6.56
C LEU A 5 3.20 1.51 5.41
N SER A 6 3.74 2.69 5.17
CA SER A 6 3.14 3.68 4.27
C SER A 6 3.72 3.60 2.85
N ALA A 7 3.92 2.41 2.29
CA ALA A 7 4.14 2.10 0.86
C ALA A 7 4.96 0.81 0.71
N THR A 8 4.44 -0.35 1.11
CA THR A 8 5.26 -1.58 1.14
C THR A 8 5.26 -2.32 -0.20
N LEU A 9 4.33 -2.01 -1.10
CA LEU A 9 4.26 -2.70 -2.38
C LEU A 9 5.42 -2.34 -3.31
N CYS A 10 6.01 -1.16 -3.13
CA CYS A 10 7.19 -0.74 -3.88
C CYS A 10 8.53 -1.19 -3.29
N TRP A 11 8.53 -1.90 -2.15
CA TRP A 11 9.76 -2.30 -1.46
C TRP A 11 10.29 -3.63 -1.98
N ASN A 12 11.59 -3.65 -2.27
CA ASN A 12 12.35 -4.87 -2.47
C ASN A 12 13.09 -5.26 -1.17
N LEU A 13 13.89 -6.34 -1.20
CA LEU A 13 14.59 -6.81 0.01
C LEU A 13 15.51 -5.73 0.62
N GLU A 14 16.18 -4.93 -0.19
CA GLU A 14 17.06 -3.87 0.30
C GLU A 14 16.28 -2.82 1.09
N ASP A 15 15.09 -2.43 0.61
CA ASP A 15 14.23 -1.44 1.29
C ASP A 15 13.78 -1.95 2.67
N TYR A 16 13.37 -3.22 2.76
CA TYR A 16 13.02 -3.85 4.04
C TYR A 16 14.19 -3.82 5.04
N LEU A 17 15.38 -4.21 4.58
CA LEU A 17 16.59 -4.23 5.42
C LEU A 17 17.01 -2.82 5.86
N ARG A 18 16.93 -1.83 4.95
CA ARG A 18 17.25 -0.43 5.23
C ARG A 18 16.31 0.17 6.28
N ASN A 19 15.04 -0.22 6.26
CA ASN A 19 14.03 0.24 7.21
C ASN A 19 13.97 -0.60 8.50
N GLY A 20 14.78 -1.65 8.63
CA GLY A 20 14.78 -2.53 9.79
C GLY A 20 13.46 -3.29 9.98
N VAL A 21 12.73 -3.54 8.88
CA VAL A 21 11.46 -4.27 8.87
C VAL A 21 11.71 -5.69 8.38
N GLU A 22 11.06 -6.67 9.00
CA GLU A 22 11.17 -8.06 8.59
C GLU A 22 10.52 -8.26 7.20
N PRO A 23 11.27 -8.71 6.19
CA PRO A 23 10.74 -8.91 4.85
C PRO A 23 9.85 -10.16 4.80
N PRO A 24 8.76 -10.13 4.03
CA PRO A 24 7.97 -11.33 3.75
C PRO A 24 8.78 -12.38 2.97
N SER A 25 8.48 -13.67 3.20
CA SER A 25 9.24 -14.78 2.59
C SER A 25 9.33 -14.73 1.07
N ARG A 26 8.32 -14.16 0.40
CA ARG A 26 8.33 -13.95 -1.06
C ARG A 26 9.42 -12.97 -1.49
N VAL A 27 9.61 -11.87 -0.75
CA VAL A 27 10.67 -10.87 -0.99
C VAL A 27 12.06 -11.47 -0.71
N ILE A 28 12.20 -12.30 0.32
CA ILE A 28 13.45 -13.04 0.58
C ILE A 28 13.81 -13.96 -0.60
N SER A 29 12.80 -14.63 -1.18
CA SER A 29 12.99 -15.59 -2.28
C SER A 29 13.28 -14.90 -3.62
N TYR A 30 12.84 -13.65 -3.80
CA TYR A 30 13.02 -12.86 -5.01
C TYR A 30 13.53 -11.45 -4.66
N PRO A 31 14.80 -11.32 -4.23
CA PRO A 31 15.31 -10.09 -3.61
C PRO A 31 15.34 -8.87 -4.53
N GLN A 32 15.30 -9.09 -5.84
CA GLN A 32 15.30 -8.04 -6.87
C GLN A 32 13.91 -7.56 -7.27
N LYS A 33 12.85 -8.22 -6.75
CA LYS A 33 11.47 -7.87 -7.04
C LYS A 33 10.82 -7.19 -5.85
N THR A 34 9.90 -6.29 -6.13
CA THR A 34 9.03 -5.70 -5.11
C THR A 34 7.85 -6.61 -4.79
N GLU A 35 7.15 -6.36 -3.67
CA GLU A 35 5.89 -7.06 -3.38
C GLU A 35 4.86 -6.87 -4.50
N GLY A 36 4.67 -5.65 -4.99
CA GLY A 36 3.71 -5.35 -6.06
C GLY A 36 3.99 -6.09 -7.36
N GLU A 37 5.26 -6.29 -7.72
CA GLU A 37 5.65 -7.10 -8.88
C GLU A 37 5.33 -8.58 -8.72
N MET A 38 5.34 -9.08 -7.48
CA MET A 38 5.14 -10.50 -7.16
C MET A 38 3.68 -10.86 -6.86
N MET A 39 2.85 -9.89 -6.48
CA MET A 39 1.43 -10.12 -6.26
C MET A 39 0.74 -10.57 -7.55
N LYS A 40 -0.28 -11.40 -7.43
CA LYS A 40 -1.26 -11.69 -8.49
C LYS A 40 -2.30 -10.58 -8.56
N ASP A 41 -3.01 -10.49 -9.68
CA ASP A 41 -4.06 -9.47 -9.86
C ASP A 41 -5.18 -9.60 -8.82
N GLU A 42 -5.54 -10.84 -8.49
CA GLU A 42 -6.51 -11.16 -7.42
C GLU A 42 -6.03 -10.63 -6.05
N GLU A 43 -4.75 -10.85 -5.73
CA GLU A 43 -4.15 -10.35 -4.47
C GLU A 43 -4.12 -8.81 -4.44
N ILE A 44 -3.93 -8.14 -5.58
CA ILE A 44 -3.98 -6.68 -5.68
C ILE A 44 -5.38 -6.16 -5.42
N GLN A 45 -6.40 -6.80 -5.98
CA GLN A 45 -7.80 -6.42 -5.75
C GLN A 45 -8.19 -6.60 -4.27
N ASP A 46 -7.83 -7.73 -3.67
CA ASP A 46 -8.09 -8.00 -2.26
C ASP A 46 -7.36 -6.97 -1.37
N TRP A 47 -6.08 -6.73 -1.63
CA TRP A 47 -5.28 -5.72 -0.91
C TRP A 47 -5.91 -4.33 -1.02
N TYR A 48 -6.36 -3.92 -2.20
CA TYR A 48 -7.02 -2.63 -2.41
C TYR A 48 -8.27 -2.49 -1.55
N ILE A 49 -9.15 -3.50 -1.61
CA ILE A 49 -10.42 -3.50 -0.87
C ILE A 49 -10.18 -3.45 0.64
N GLU A 50 -9.23 -4.23 1.16
CA GLU A 50 -8.90 -4.27 2.59
C GLU A 50 -8.28 -2.95 3.08
N ASN A 51 -7.45 -2.29 2.26
CA ASN A 51 -6.92 -0.96 2.58
C ASN A 51 -8.02 0.10 2.63
N ILE A 52 -8.96 0.12 1.68
CA ILE A 52 -10.09 1.05 1.71
C ILE A 52 -10.93 0.85 2.98
N LYS A 53 -11.24 -0.42 3.34
CA LYS A 53 -11.97 -0.72 4.59
C LYS A 53 -11.21 -0.24 5.82
N THR A 54 -9.91 -0.52 5.88
CA THR A 54 -9.04 -0.11 7.00
C THR A 54 -9.01 1.41 7.13
N LEU A 55 -8.82 2.13 6.03
CA LEU A 55 -8.81 3.59 6.01
C LEU A 55 -10.15 4.19 6.46
N LYS A 56 -11.27 3.60 6.06
CA LYS A 56 -12.61 3.99 6.54
C LYS A 56 -12.77 3.85 8.06
N VAL A 57 -12.22 2.78 8.64
CA VAL A 57 -12.24 2.57 10.09
C VAL A 57 -11.34 3.60 10.80
N ILE A 58 -10.12 3.79 10.31
CA ILE A 58 -9.13 4.68 10.95
C ILE A 58 -9.54 6.15 10.85
N ASN A 59 -10.21 6.57 9.77
CA ASN A 59 -10.70 7.94 9.59
C ASN A 59 -11.62 8.39 10.73
N GLN A 60 -12.28 7.46 11.43
CA GLN A 60 -13.15 7.77 12.57
C GLN A 60 -12.39 8.14 13.85
N ASP A 61 -11.12 7.73 13.98
CA ASP A 61 -10.41 7.69 15.26
C ASP A 61 -9.16 8.59 15.35
N SER A 62 -8.56 9.07 14.24
CA SER A 62 -7.37 9.93 14.32
C SER A 62 -6.98 10.60 12.99
N SER A 63 -6.69 11.91 13.01
CA SER A 63 -6.27 12.68 11.82
C SER A 63 -4.89 12.27 11.28
N ASP A 64 -3.91 12.05 12.15
CA ASP A 64 -2.51 11.97 11.71
C ASP A 64 -2.15 10.56 11.25
N THR A 65 -2.66 9.54 11.94
CA THR A 65 -2.49 8.14 11.55
C THR A 65 -3.20 7.85 10.23
N PHE A 66 -4.40 8.40 10.04
CA PHE A 66 -5.11 8.28 8.78
C PHE A 66 -4.29 8.88 7.64
N ILE A 67 -3.86 10.15 7.75
CA ILE A 67 -3.09 10.83 6.70
C ILE A 67 -1.86 10.01 6.32
N LYS A 68 -1.10 9.54 7.31
CA LYS A 68 0.12 8.78 7.07
C LYS A 68 -0.12 7.46 6.33
N ILE A 69 -1.16 6.72 6.71
CA ILE A 69 -1.49 5.45 6.05
C ILE A 69 -2.08 5.71 4.66
N HIS A 70 -2.91 6.75 4.53
CA HIS A 70 -3.51 7.16 3.26
C HIS A 70 -2.43 7.57 2.24
N GLU A 71 -1.48 8.42 2.62
CA GLU A 71 -0.36 8.81 1.75
C GLU A 71 0.44 7.60 1.26
N GLY A 72 0.65 6.63 2.15
CA GLY A 72 1.32 5.40 1.80
C GLY A 72 0.55 4.51 0.85
N PHE A 73 -0.74 4.36 1.10
CA PHE A 73 -1.65 3.67 0.20
C PHE A 73 -1.65 4.33 -1.19
N ILE A 74 -1.72 5.66 -1.27
CA ILE A 74 -1.64 6.39 -2.55
C ILE A 74 -0.30 6.12 -3.27
N THR A 75 0.80 6.08 -2.53
CA THR A 75 2.13 5.79 -3.09
C THR A 75 2.18 4.38 -3.71
N ASP A 76 1.62 3.39 -3.03
CA ASP A 76 1.51 2.03 -3.55
C ASP A 76 0.60 1.96 -4.79
N LEU A 77 -0.52 2.69 -4.82
CA LEU A 77 -1.39 2.73 -6.00
C LEU A 77 -0.70 3.35 -7.22
N ILE A 78 0.05 4.43 -7.03
CA ILE A 78 0.85 5.05 -8.10
C ILE A 78 1.87 4.05 -8.63
N TYR A 79 2.53 3.31 -7.74
CA TYR A 79 3.49 2.28 -8.13
C TYR A 79 2.83 1.15 -8.92
N LEU A 80 1.69 0.62 -8.46
CA LEU A 80 0.94 -0.42 -9.18
C LEU A 80 0.46 0.04 -10.55
N ASN A 81 0.05 1.31 -10.68
CA ASN A 81 -0.30 1.90 -11.95
C ASN A 81 0.92 2.01 -12.90
N GLN A 82 2.10 2.38 -12.39
CA GLN A 82 3.34 2.38 -13.18
C GLN A 82 3.72 0.97 -13.68
N LEU A 83 3.42 -0.08 -12.90
CA LEU A 83 3.56 -1.47 -13.33
C LEU A 83 2.50 -1.93 -14.33
N GLY A 84 1.48 -1.10 -14.63
CA GLY A 84 0.35 -1.46 -15.48
C GLY A 84 -0.60 -2.49 -14.83
N ARG A 85 -0.61 -2.56 -13.49
CA ARG A 85 -1.39 -3.54 -12.70
C ARG A 85 -2.66 -2.94 -12.10
N LEU A 86 -2.86 -1.63 -12.25
CA LEU A 86 -3.99 -0.88 -11.67
C LEU A 86 -4.30 0.35 -12.54
N ASP A 87 -5.57 0.65 -12.73
CA ASP A 87 -6.04 1.79 -13.52
C ASP A 87 -5.97 3.11 -12.73
N GLU A 88 -5.81 4.22 -13.45
CA GLU A 88 -5.72 5.57 -12.86
C GLU A 88 -7.00 5.95 -12.09
N ASP A 89 -8.16 5.44 -12.50
CA ASP A 89 -9.44 5.67 -11.83
C ASP A 89 -9.42 5.23 -10.35
N ALA A 90 -8.70 4.16 -10.01
CA ALA A 90 -8.56 3.70 -8.63
C ALA A 90 -7.72 4.68 -7.79
N ILE A 91 -6.71 5.33 -8.39
CA ILE A 91 -5.94 6.40 -7.73
C ILE A 91 -6.83 7.63 -7.50
N ILE A 92 -7.61 8.03 -8.51
CA ILE A 92 -8.52 9.18 -8.42
C ILE A 92 -9.54 8.94 -7.31
N TYR A 93 -10.16 7.75 -7.28
CA TYR A 93 -11.07 7.35 -6.21
C TYR A 93 -10.38 7.42 -4.85
N ALA A 94 -9.20 6.83 -4.72
CA ALA A 94 -8.51 6.76 -3.44
C ALA A 94 -8.07 8.14 -2.92
N LYS A 95 -7.82 9.13 -3.79
CA LYS A 95 -7.42 10.49 -3.38
C LYS A 95 -8.58 11.33 -2.84
N ASP A 96 -9.81 11.06 -3.22
CA ASP A 96 -10.96 11.81 -2.70
C ASP A 96 -11.28 11.35 -1.27
N LEU A 97 -10.95 12.21 -0.30
CA LEU A 97 -11.13 11.92 1.12
C LEU A 97 -12.58 11.63 1.50
N LYS A 98 -13.55 12.15 0.74
CA LYS A 98 -14.98 11.88 0.96
C LYS A 98 -15.34 10.41 0.78
N ASN A 99 -14.54 9.65 0.04
CA ASN A 99 -14.74 8.21 -0.13
C ASN A 99 -14.46 7.41 1.15
N TYR A 100 -13.90 8.04 2.19
CA TYR A 100 -13.64 7.44 3.50
C TYR A 100 -14.56 7.96 4.60
N ASP A 101 -15.45 8.90 4.30
CA ASP A 101 -16.48 9.38 5.22
C ASP A 101 -17.70 8.43 5.15
N PHE A 102 -18.33 8.18 6.31
CA PHE A 102 -19.55 7.35 6.43
C PHE A 102 -20.82 8.20 6.36
#